data_AF-A0A8B7N3M4-F1
#
_entry.id   AF-A0A8B7N3M4-F1
#
_cell.length_a   1.000
_cell.length_b   1.000
_cell.length_c   1.000
_cell.angle_alpha   90.00
_cell.angle_beta   90.00
_cell.angle_gamma   90.00
#
_symmetry.space_group_name_H-M   'P 1'
#
loop_
_entity.id
_entity.type
_entity.pdbx_description
1 polymer ?
#
loop_
_entity_poly.entity_id
_entity_poly.type
_entity_poly.pdbx_seq_one_letter_code
_entity_poly.pdbx_strand_id
1 'polypeptide(L)'
;MKACTVALLVAASVICAAEALSCSYCRRWECPVSPRSCHWGTGLDLCQCCPICLQGPGERCGGPSASDGTCGTGLWCQPDPYDILPPGLESNQRGFCSFIWG
;
A
#
# COMPACT_ATOMS: atom_id res chain seq x y z
N MET A 1 -26.65 -6.96 -32.17
CA MET A 1 -26.78 -5.70 -31.38
C MET A 1 -26.36 -5.87 -29.91
N LYS A 2 -26.78 -6.93 -29.19
CA LYS A 2 -26.45 -7.14 -27.76
C LYS A 2 -24.95 -7.42 -27.48
N ALA A 3 -24.27 -8.12 -28.39
CA ALA A 3 -22.86 -8.48 -28.23
C ALA A 3 -21.91 -7.26 -28.24
N CYS A 4 -22.18 -6.26 -29.10
CA CYS A 4 -21.39 -5.02 -29.12
C CYS A 4 -21.60 -4.19 -27.85
N THR A 5 -22.83 -4.16 -27.32
CA THR A 5 -23.13 -3.44 -26.06
C THR A 5 -22.41 -4.07 -24.88
N VAL A 6 -22.39 -5.40 -24.79
CA VAL A 6 -21.66 -6.13 -23.74
C VAL A 6 -20.14 -5.91 -23.88
N ALA A 7 -19.59 -5.97 -25.10
CA ALA A 7 -18.16 -5.73 -25.32
C ALA A 7 -17.73 -4.31 -24.92
N LEU A 8 -18.55 -3.30 -25.22
CA LEU A 8 -18.29 -1.91 -24.83
C LEU A 8 -18.36 -1.73 -23.30
N LEU A 9 -19.32 -2.36 -22.62
CA LEU A 9 -19.43 -2.30 -21.16
C LEU A 9 -18.24 -2.97 -20.47
N VAL A 10 -17.77 -4.11 -20.99
CA VAL A 10 -16.58 -4.80 -20.47
C VAL A 10 -15.31 -3.98 -20.71
N ALA A 11 -15.17 -3.35 -21.88
CA ALA A 11 -14.01 -2.48 -22.15
C ALA A 11 -14.00 -1.25 -21.22
N ALA A 12 -15.16 -0.62 -21.00
CA ALA A 12 -15.27 0.53 -20.11
C ALA A 12 -14.95 0.17 -18.64
N SER A 13 -15.40 -0.99 -18.15
CA SER A 13 -15.09 -1.41 -16.77
C SER A 13 -13.61 -1.73 -16.57
N VAL A 14 -12.95 -2.32 -17.57
CA VAL A 14 -11.50 -2.60 -17.54
C VAL A 14 -10.69 -1.30 -17.51
N ILE A 15 -11.08 -0.29 -18.29
CA ILE A 15 -10.41 1.02 -18.28
C ILE A 15 -10.58 1.71 -16.92
N CYS A 16 -11.79 1.71 -16.35
CA CYS A 16 -12.01 2.27 -15.01
C CYS A 16 -11.23 1.54 -13.90
N ALA A 17 -11.03 0.22 -14.04
CA ALA A 17 -10.26 -0.56 -13.08
C ALA A 17 -8.74 -0.32 -13.20
N ALA A 18 -8.23 0.00 -14.40
CA ALA A 18 -6.83 0.32 -14.62
C ALA A 18 -6.41 1.62 -13.89
N GLU A 19 -7.29 2.61 -13.85
CA GLU A 19 -7.09 3.86 -13.11
C GLU A 19 -6.99 3.65 -11.59
N ALA A 20 -7.50 2.52 -11.06
CA ALA A 20 -7.39 2.19 -9.64
C ALA A 20 -6.00 1.65 -9.26
N LEU A 21 -5.22 1.15 -10.21
CA LEU A 21 -3.85 0.68 -9.98
C LEU A 21 -2.81 1.80 -10.12
N SER A 22 -3.14 2.88 -10.82
CA SER A 22 -2.28 4.06 -10.98
C SER A 22 -2.64 5.13 -9.96
N CYS A 23 -1.62 5.76 -9.37
CA CYS A 23 -1.83 6.91 -8.51
C CYS A 23 -2.42 8.07 -9.31
N SER A 24 -3.64 8.47 -8.94
CA SER A 24 -4.31 9.65 -9.48
C SER A 24 -3.63 10.94 -9.03
N TYR A 25 -4.04 12.07 -9.61
CA TYR A 25 -3.60 13.39 -9.16
C TYR A 25 -3.89 13.59 -7.66
N CYS A 26 -2.87 13.97 -6.90
CA CYS A 26 -2.97 14.12 -5.45
C CYS A 26 -3.82 15.33 -5.05
N ARG A 27 -5.00 15.08 -4.50
CA ARG A 27 -5.87 16.09 -3.87
C ARG A 27 -5.85 15.92 -2.36
N ARG A 28 -4.86 16.53 -1.68
CA ARG A 28 -4.66 16.37 -0.22
C ARG A 28 -5.89 16.70 0.63
N TRP A 29 -6.78 17.56 0.15
CA TRP A 29 -8.00 17.95 0.85
C TRP A 29 -9.08 16.86 0.82
N GLU A 30 -8.95 15.84 -0.05
CA GLU A 30 -9.83 14.67 -0.12
C GLU A 30 -9.33 13.52 0.77
N CYS A 31 -8.15 13.68 1.38
CA CYS A 31 -7.58 12.64 2.22
C CYS A 31 -8.44 12.40 3.46
N PRO A 32 -8.54 11.14 3.92
CA PRO A 32 -9.18 10.85 5.18
C PRO A 32 -8.47 11.62 6.30
N VAL A 33 -9.25 12.05 7.30
CA VAL A 33 -8.71 12.76 8.45
C VAL A 33 -7.70 11.85 9.14
N SER A 34 -6.43 12.25 9.17
CA SER A 34 -5.38 11.49 9.81
C SER A 34 -5.71 11.28 11.30
N PRO A 35 -5.40 10.11 11.88
CA PRO A 35 -5.58 9.91 13.31
C PRO A 35 -4.88 11.01 14.11
N ARG A 36 -5.52 11.53 15.16
CA ARG A 36 -5.01 12.68 15.94
C ARG A 36 -3.63 12.44 16.56
N SER A 37 -3.20 11.18 16.67
CA SER A 37 -1.90 10.80 17.22
C SER A 37 -1.40 9.51 16.56
N CYS A 38 -0.39 9.62 15.70
CA CYS A 38 0.35 8.46 15.19
C CYS A 38 1.54 8.17 16.10
N HIS A 39 1.47 7.09 16.88
CA HIS A 39 2.49 6.75 17.88
C HIS A 39 3.90 6.56 17.30
N TRP A 40 3.99 6.05 16.07
CA TRP A 40 5.24 5.76 15.37
C TRP A 40 5.54 6.74 14.23
N GLY A 41 4.92 7.92 14.29
CA GLY A 41 5.06 8.97 13.30
C GLY A 41 4.06 8.87 12.16
N THR A 42 4.07 9.91 11.33
CA THR A 42 3.19 10.05 10.16
C THR A 42 4.04 9.92 8.90
N GLY A 43 3.58 9.09 7.98
CA GLY A 43 4.14 8.95 6.64
C GLY A 43 3.13 9.34 5.57
N LEU A 44 3.45 9.02 4.33
CA LEU A 44 2.52 9.14 3.21
C LEU A 44 2.14 7.75 2.70
N ASP A 45 0.96 7.64 2.11
CA ASP A 45 0.54 6.45 1.38
C ASP A 45 1.50 6.10 0.21
N LEU A 46 1.26 4.96 -0.44
CA LEU A 46 2.05 4.51 -1.59
C LEU A 46 2.09 5.55 -2.72
N CYS A 47 1.03 6.34 -2.87
CA CYS A 47 0.93 7.41 -3.85
C CYS A 47 1.57 8.73 -3.42
N GLN A 48 2.20 8.75 -2.25
CA GLN A 48 2.87 9.92 -1.67
C GLN A 48 1.93 11.13 -1.55
N CYS A 49 0.66 10.88 -1.24
CA CYS A 49 -0.37 11.91 -1.18
C CYS A 49 -0.96 12.09 0.22
N CYS A 50 -1.63 11.07 0.73
CA CYS A 50 -2.37 11.20 1.99
C CYS A 50 -1.51 10.82 3.20
N PRO A 51 -1.64 11.57 4.31
CA PRO A 51 -0.95 11.24 5.55
C PRO A 51 -1.52 9.95 6.15
N ILE A 52 -0.64 9.00 6.50
CA ILE A 52 -0.99 7.75 7.18
C ILE A 52 -0.17 7.59 8.46
N CYS A 53 -0.69 6.83 9.42
CA CYS A 53 0.15 6.41 10.55
C CYS A 53 1.09 5.31 10.12
N LEU A 54 2.33 5.40 10.61
CA LEU A 54 3.34 4.37 10.38
C LEU A 54 3.21 3.25 11.43
N GLN A 55 3.67 2.06 11.03
CA GLN A 55 3.60 0.85 11.82
C GLN A 55 4.71 0.80 12.88
N GLY A 56 4.38 0.32 14.06
CA GLY A 56 5.27 0.11 15.20
C GLY A 56 5.96 -1.24 15.22
N PRO A 57 6.87 -1.47 16.19
CA PRO A 57 7.58 -2.73 16.36
C PRO A 57 6.63 -3.92 16.51
N GLY A 58 6.89 -4.99 15.76
CA GLY A 58 6.09 -6.22 15.76
C GLY A 58 4.79 -6.14 14.95
N GLU A 59 4.42 -4.98 14.40
CA GLU A 59 3.29 -4.87 13.48
C GLU A 59 3.67 -5.34 12.07
N ARG A 60 2.69 -5.84 11.32
CA ARG A 60 2.90 -6.26 9.92
C ARG A 60 3.30 -5.06 9.05
N CYS A 61 4.09 -5.35 8.02
CA CYS A 61 4.54 -4.39 7.03
C CYS A 61 4.83 -5.06 5.67
N GLY A 62 4.97 -4.23 4.64
CA GLY A 62 5.29 -4.70 3.29
C GLY A 62 4.04 -5.19 2.55
N GLY A 63 4.17 -6.32 1.85
CA GLY A 63 3.09 -6.83 1.00
C GLY A 63 2.98 -6.09 -0.34
N PRO A 64 2.15 -6.60 -1.27
CA PRO A 64 1.91 -5.95 -2.55
C PRO A 64 1.45 -4.50 -2.35
N SER A 65 2.11 -3.54 -3.01
CA SER A 65 1.74 -2.12 -2.92
C SER A 65 1.68 -1.57 -1.47
N ALA A 66 2.53 -2.09 -0.57
CA ALA A 66 2.55 -1.74 0.85
C ALA A 66 1.20 -1.98 1.57
N SER A 67 0.44 -3.00 1.16
CA SER A 67 -0.88 -3.32 1.73
C SER A 67 -0.89 -3.53 3.23
N ASP A 68 0.22 -4.00 3.79
CA ASP A 68 0.35 -4.34 5.20
C ASP A 68 0.92 -3.15 6.01
N GLY A 69 1.23 -2.04 5.36
CA GLY A 69 1.70 -0.80 5.98
C GLY A 69 3.21 -0.58 5.86
N THR A 70 3.62 0.61 6.30
CA THR A 70 5.01 1.09 6.27
C THR A 70 5.50 1.35 7.69
N CYS A 71 6.70 0.88 8.04
CA CYS A 71 7.26 1.03 9.37
C CYS A 71 7.60 2.48 9.72
N GLY A 72 7.53 2.79 11.01
CA GLY A 72 7.90 4.08 11.61
C GLY A 72 9.38 4.42 11.46
N THR A 73 9.73 5.66 11.81
CA THR A 73 11.13 6.12 11.79
C THR A 73 12.02 5.25 12.68
N GLY A 74 13.14 4.77 12.14
CA GLY A 74 14.11 3.92 12.86
C GLY A 74 13.75 2.43 12.88
N LEU A 75 12.66 2.04 12.24
CA LEU A 75 12.24 0.65 12.05
C LEU A 75 12.45 0.24 10.59
N TRP A 76 12.65 -1.06 10.37
CA TRP A 76 12.72 -1.67 9.04
C TRP A 76 11.78 -2.87 8.97
N CYS A 77 11.28 -3.18 7.78
CA CYS A 77 10.38 -4.29 7.57
C CYS A 77 11.15 -5.60 7.45
N GLN A 78 11.22 -6.37 8.53
CA GLN A 78 11.93 -7.65 8.57
C GLN A 78 11.09 -8.75 7.90
N PRO A 79 11.60 -9.43 6.85
CA PRO A 79 10.85 -10.44 6.12
C PRO A 79 10.34 -11.57 7.03
N ASP A 80 9.10 -11.98 6.84
CA ASP A 80 8.53 -13.17 7.48
C ASP A 80 9.14 -14.42 6.82
N PRO A 81 9.84 -15.30 7.57
CA PRO A 81 10.45 -16.50 7.01
C PRO A 81 9.44 -17.51 6.47
N TYR A 82 8.15 -17.38 6.80
CA TYR A 82 7.08 -18.21 6.27
C TYR A 82 6.40 -17.62 5.03
N ASP A 83 6.64 -16.33 4.73
CA ASP A 83 6.07 -15.64 3.57
C ASP A 83 7.15 -15.47 2.48
N ILE A 84 7.62 -16.61 1.96
CA ILE A 84 8.68 -16.66 0.95
C ILE A 84 8.04 -16.54 -0.44
N LEU A 85 8.26 -15.41 -1.10
CA LEU A 85 7.87 -15.23 -2.50
C LEU A 85 8.95 -15.74 -3.47
N PRO A 86 8.55 -16.18 -4.68
CA PRO A 86 9.50 -16.55 -5.72
C PRO A 86 10.35 -15.32 -6.14
N PRO A 87 11.56 -15.56 -6.70
CA PRO A 87 12.45 -14.49 -7.14
C PRO A 87 11.74 -13.56 -8.15
N GLY A 88 11.97 -12.26 -8.01
CA GLY A 88 11.31 -11.22 -8.79
C GLY A 88 10.04 -10.64 -8.15
N LEU A 89 9.60 -11.15 -6.99
CA LEU A 89 8.50 -10.56 -6.21
C LEU A 89 8.91 -10.10 -4.80
N GLU A 90 10.21 -9.94 -4.56
CA GLU A 90 10.79 -9.58 -3.26
C GLU A 90 10.23 -8.25 -2.71
N SER A 91 9.85 -7.30 -3.57
CA SER A 91 9.24 -6.02 -3.16
C SER A 91 7.85 -6.19 -2.51
N ASN A 92 7.19 -7.31 -2.74
CA ASN A 92 5.87 -7.63 -2.20
C ASN A 92 5.97 -8.53 -0.97
N GLN A 93 7.18 -8.82 -0.51
CA GLN A 93 7.37 -9.68 0.66
C GLN A 93 6.81 -8.98 1.90
N ARG A 94 6.13 -9.77 2.73
CA ARG A 94 5.56 -9.32 3.99
C ARG A 94 6.54 -9.56 5.12
N GLY A 95 6.38 -8.79 6.19
CA GLY A 95 7.26 -8.87 7.33
C GLY A 95 6.66 -8.24 8.56
N PHE A 96 7.53 -8.01 9.54
CA PHE A 96 7.22 -7.32 10.78
C PHE A 96 8.21 -6.18 11.00
N CYS A 97 7.75 -5.06 11.53
CA CYS A 97 8.63 -3.93 11.81
C CYS A 97 9.57 -4.24 12.97
N SER A 98 10.87 -4.08 12.74
CA SER A 98 11.93 -4.34 13.72
C SER A 98 12.89 -3.15 13.78
N PHE A 99 13.57 -2.95 14.90
CA PHE A 99 14.62 -1.94 15.00
C PHE A 99 15.85 -2.37 14.17
N ILE A 100 16.51 -1.39 13.54
CA ILE A 100 17.70 -1.62 12.71
C ILE A 100 18.90 -2.14 13.55
N TRP A 101 18.85 -1.97 14.88
CA TRP A 101 19.88 -2.39 15.84
C TRP A 101 19.42 -3.49 16.79
N GLY A 102 18.39 -4.26 16.40
CA GLY A 102 17.86 -5.40 17.16
C GLY A 102 18.72 -6.64 17.02
#